data_AF-A0A350ASV4-F1
#
_entry.id   AF-A0A350ASV4-F1
#
_cell.length_a   1.000
_cell.length_b   1.000
_cell.length_c   1.000
_cell.angle_alpha   90.00
_cell.angle_beta   90.00
_cell.angle_gamma   90.00
#
_symmetry.space_group_name_H-M   'P 1'
#
loop_
_entity.id
_entity.type
_entity.pdbx_description
1 polymer ?
#
loop_
_entity_poly.entity_id
_entity_poly.type
_entity_poly.pdbx_seq_one_letter_code
_entity_poly.pdbx_strand_id
1 'polypeptide(L)' 'MNVSLTDKLEEFVNQLVEQGRYRSASEVVREGLRLLEIRESQLHSAPKKSAKKKSPKNQ' A
#
# COMPACT_ATOMS: atom_id res chain seq x y z
N MET A 1 -12.54 15.16 -3.57
CA MET A 1 -12.94 14.01 -2.72
C MET A 1 -12.49 14.31 -1.30
N ASN A 2 -13.35 14.13 -0.31
CA ASN A 2 -13.01 14.28 1.12
C ASN A 2 -12.95 12.89 1.76
N VAL A 3 -11.94 12.63 2.58
CA VAL A 3 -11.77 11.35 3.28
C VAL A 3 -11.54 11.62 4.75
N SER A 4 -12.23 10.88 5.61
CA SER A 4 -12.05 10.97 7.06
C SER A 4 -11.00 9.97 7.50
N LEU A 5 -10.08 10.42 8.34
CA LEU A 5 -9.09 9.57 9.00
C LEU A 5 -9.59 9.22 10.41
N THR A 6 -9.12 8.08 10.93
CA THR A 6 -9.26 7.78 12.37
C THR A 6 -8.31 8.70 13.16
N ASP A 7 -8.62 9.00 14.42
CA ASP A 7 -7.83 9.87 15.30
C ASP A 7 -6.32 9.53 15.28
N LYS A 8 -5.98 8.24 15.36
CA LYS A 8 -4.58 7.78 15.32
C LYS A 8 -3.84 8.15 14.02
N LEU A 9 -4.54 8.10 12.88
CA LEU A 9 -3.97 8.45 11.58
C LEU A 9 -3.87 9.97 11.44
N GLU A 10 -4.82 10.71 11.99
CA GLU A 10 -4.77 12.17 12.03
C GLU A 10 -3.58 12.66 12.86
N GLU A 11 -3.37 12.11 14.06
CA GLU A 11 -2.19 12.39 14.89
C GLU A 11 -0.88 12.11 14.14
N PHE A 12 -0.79 10.96 13.47
CA PHE A 12 0.39 10.60 12.68
C PHE A 12 0.64 11.59 11.54
N VAL A 13 -0.39 11.97 10.79
CA VAL A 13 -0.29 12.94 9.70
C VAL A 13 0.13 14.30 10.23
N ASN A 14 -0.47 14.76 11.34
CA ASN A 14 -0.13 16.04 11.96
C ASN A 14 1.33 16.07 12.41
N GLN A 15 1.81 15.02 13.08
CA GLN A 15 3.22 14.91 13.47
C GLN A 15 4.18 15.02 12.28
N LEU A 16 3.83 14.43 11.13
CA LEU A 16 4.65 14.50 9.92
C LEU A 16 4.71 15.91 9.32
N VAL A 17 3.60 16.65 9.37
CA VAL A 17 3.52 18.03 8.89
C VAL A 17 4.24 18.99 9.86
N GLU A 18 4.01 18.84 11.16
CA GLU A 18 4.65 19.65 12.21
C GLU A 18 6.17 19.50 12.21
N GLN A 19 6.69 18.31 11.91
CA GLN A 19 8.12 18.05 11.76
C GLN A 19 8.71 18.62 10.46
N GLY A 20 7.89 19.26 9.63
CA GLY A 20 8.31 19.86 8.36
C GLY A 20 8.64 18.84 7.27
N ARG A 21 8.37 17.54 7.48
CA ARG A 21 8.61 16.50 6.46
C ARG A 21 7.68 16.65 5.26
N TYR A 22 6.48 17.18 5.49
CA TYR A 22 5.48 17.43 4.46
C TYR A 22 4.82 18.80 4.69
N ARG A 23 4.34 19.44 3.62
CA ARG A 23 3.73 20.78 3.68
C ARG A 23 2.23 20.73 3.99
N SER A 24 1.60 19.57 3.86
CA SER A 24 0.16 19.41 4.12
C SER A 24 -0.24 17.96 4.37
N ALA A 25 -1.36 17.75 5.06
CA ALA A 25 -1.96 16.44 5.23
C ALA A 25 -2.23 15.73 3.89
N SER A 26 -2.73 16.48 2.90
CA SER A 26 -2.99 15.96 1.55
C SER A 26 -1.73 15.41 0.87
N GLU A 27 -0.56 15.94 1.19
CA GLU A 27 0.72 15.45 0.66
C GLU A 27 1.12 14.12 1.30
N VAL A 28 0.98 14.01 2.63
CA VAL A 28 1.21 12.75 3.36
C VAL A 28 0.32 11.63 2.83
N VAL A 29 -0.97 11.91 2.64
CA VAL A 29 -1.94 10.94 2.14
C VAL A 29 -1.59 10.48 0.73
N ARG A 30 -1.20 11.40 -0.17
CA ARG A 30 -0.78 11.04 -1.53
C ARG A 30 0.44 10.13 -1.54
N GLU A 31 1.43 10.41 -0.69
CA GLU A 31 2.62 9.57 -0.60
C GLU A 31 2.28 8.16 -0.06
N GLY A 32 1.41 8.07 0.96
CA GLY A 32 0.90 6.80 1.46
C GLY A 32 0.16 5.98 0.39
N LEU A 33 -0.68 6.63 -0.41
CA LEU A 33 -1.39 5.98 -1.51
C LEU A 33 -0.45 5.55 -2.64
N ARG A 34 0.61 6.32 -2.93
CA ARG A 34 1.63 5.94 -3.92
C ARG A 34 2.36 4.66 -3.51
N LEU A 35 2.73 4.55 -2.23
CA LEU A 35 3.35 3.33 -1.69
C LEU A 35 2.40 2.13 -1.75
N LEU A 36 1.11 2.35 -1.47
CA LEU A 36 0.09 1.32 -1.61
C LEU A 36 -0.05 0.87 -3.07
N GLU A 37 -0.13 1.80 -4.02
CA GLU A 37 -0.21 1.49 -5.45
C GLU A 37 0.99 0.66 -5.93
N ILE A 38 2.21 1.02 -5.51
CA ILE A 38 3.42 0.25 -5.81
C ILE A 38 3.31 -1.17 -5.26
N ARG A 39 2.89 -1.33 -4.00
CA ARG A 39 2.70 -2.65 -3.38
C ARG A 39 1.66 -3.48 -4.12
N GLU A 40 0.51 -2.89 -4.45
CA GLU A 40 -0.54 -3.57 -5.19
C GLU A 40 -0.06 -3.97 -6.58
N SER A 41 0.69 -3.12 -7.29
CA SER A 41 1.25 -3.47 -8.60
C SER A 41 2.20 -4.67 -8.53
N GLN A 42 3.01 -4.79 -7.48
CA GLN A 42 3.92 -5.92 -7.27
C GLN A 42 3.16 -7.22 -6.94
N LEU A 43 2.11 -7.14 -6.12
CA LEU A 43 1.27 -8.29 -5.78
C LEU A 43 0.50 -8.83 -7.01
N HIS A 44 0.03 -7.94 -7.89
CA HIS A 44 -0.70 -8.31 -9.10
C HIS A 44 0.21 -8.74 -10.26
N SER A 45 1.48 -8.34 -10.27
CA SER A 45 2.48 -8.73 -11.28
C SER A 45 3.32 -9.95 -10.88
N ALA A 46 3.28 -10.36 -9.61
CA ALA A 46 3.87 -11.62 -9.20
C ALA A 46 3.19 -12.77 -9.96
N PRO A 47 3.94 -13.58 -10.75
CA PRO A 47 3.33 -14.71 -11.45
C PRO A 47 2.76 -15.62 -10.37
N LYS A 48 1.45 -15.90 -10.45
CA LYS A 48 0.82 -16.93 -9.64
C LYS A 48 1.70 -18.17 -9.78
N LYS A 49 2.47 -18.53 -8.75
CA LYS A 49 3.12 -19.82 -8.65
C LYS A 49 1.99 -20.84 -8.49
N SER A 50 1.30 -21.15 -9.58
CA SER A 50 0.42 -22.29 -9.68
C SER A 50 1.29 -23.51 -9.45
N ALA A 51 1.10 -24.07 -8.27
CA ALA A 51 1.78 -25.23 -7.76
C ALA A 51 1.75 -26.37 -8.78
N LYS A 52 2.94 -26.91 -9.02
CA LYS A 52 3.23 -28.20 -9.62
C LYS A 52 2.45 -29.28 -8.87
N LYS A 53 1.37 -29.84 -9.46
CA LYS A 53 0.89 -31.18 -9.08
C LYS A 53 1.40 -32.14 -10.15
N LYS A 54 2.46 -32.88 -9.82
CA LYS A 54 2.94 -34.03 -10.59
C LYS A 54 1.77 -35.00 -10.75
N SER A 55 1.35 -35.28 -11.98
CA SER A 55 0.58 -36.49 -12.28
C SER A 55 1.58 -37.59 -12.63
N PRO A 56 1.75 -38.64 -11.81
CA PRO A 56 2.34 -39.88 -12.29
C PRO A 56 1.23 -40.59 -13.08
N LYS A 57 1.26 -40.54 -14.40
CA LYS A 57 0.41 -41.43 -15.21
C LYS A 57 1.25 -42.64 -15.57
N ASN A 58 1.14 -43.63 -14.69
CA ASN A 58 1.48 -45.00 -14.92
C ASN A 58 0.57 -45.54 -16.04
N GLN A 59 1.14 -45.77 -17.22
CA GLN A 59 0.78 -46.81 -18.21
C GLN A 59 1.71 -46.69 -19.41
#